data_AF-A0A9E5N4R7-F1
#
_entry.id   AF-A0A9E5N4R7-F1
#
_cell.length_a   1.000
_cell.length_b   1.000
_cell.length_c   1.000
_cell.angle_alpha   90.00
_cell.angle_beta   90.00
_cell.angle_gamma   90.00
#
_symmetry.space_group_name_H-M   'P 1'
#
loop_
_entity.id
_entity.type
_entity.pdbx_description
1 polymer ?
#
loop_
_entity_poly.entity_id
_entity_poly.type
_entity_poly.pdbx_seq_one_letter_code
_entity_poly.pdbx_strand_id
1 'polypeptide(L)'
;ICNIVANPNIRYLILGGPESEGHSTGQALKALFAHGVDERKRIIGTEAPHPFLYNLPMEMIERFRKQLTLIDLQFQGDPGLIRQAVWSCYQ
;
A
#
# COMPACT_ATOMS: atom_id res chain seq x y z
N ILE A 1 -3.71 4.50 -5.36
CA ILE A 1 -5.08 4.09 -4.97
C ILE A 1 -6.03 4.12 -6.17
N CYS A 2 -6.38 5.30 -6.74
CA CYS A 2 -7.40 5.42 -7.81
C CYS A 2 -7.20 4.47 -8.98
N ASN A 3 -6.00 4.42 -9.56
CA ASN A 3 -5.69 3.57 -10.72
C ASN A 3 -5.87 2.07 -10.42
N ILE A 4 -5.59 1.67 -9.19
CA ILE A 4 -5.70 0.26 -8.79
C ILE A 4 -7.18 -0.08 -8.54
N VAL A 5 -7.92 0.78 -7.85
CA VAL A 5 -9.35 0.58 -7.61
C VAL A 5 -10.15 0.57 -8.91
N ALA A 6 -9.74 1.34 -9.92
CA ALA A 6 -10.37 1.36 -11.24
C ALA A 6 -10.26 0.02 -11.97
N ASN A 7 -9.28 -0.82 -11.66
CA ASN A 7 -9.08 -2.13 -12.29
C ASN A 7 -9.28 -3.27 -11.26
N PRO A 8 -10.45 -3.94 -11.26
CA PRO A 8 -10.74 -5.01 -10.30
C PRO A 8 -9.85 -6.25 -10.47
N ASN A 9 -9.15 -6.40 -11.60
CA ASN A 9 -8.23 -7.53 -11.83
C ASN A 9 -6.93 -7.40 -11.05
N ILE A 10 -6.59 -6.20 -10.55
CA ILE A 10 -5.40 -6.00 -9.72
C ILE A 10 -5.74 -6.41 -8.30
N ARG A 11 -5.22 -7.56 -7.87
CA ARG A 11 -5.51 -8.18 -6.56
C ARG A 11 -4.30 -8.23 -5.61
N TYR A 12 -3.11 -7.89 -6.10
CA TYR A 12 -1.87 -7.91 -5.32
C TYR A 12 -1.11 -6.60 -5.50
N LEU A 13 -0.45 -6.15 -4.45
CA LEU A 13 0.47 -5.02 -4.47
C LEU A 13 1.77 -5.43 -3.79
N ILE A 14 2.87 -5.43 -4.53
CA ILE A 14 4.20 -5.71 -3.99
C ILE A 14 4.86 -4.38 -3.62
N LEU A 15 5.18 -4.21 -2.34
CA LEU A 15 5.97 -3.10 -1.84
C LEU A 15 7.42 -3.56 -1.77
N GLY A 16 8.31 -2.95 -2.56
CA GLY A 16 9.75 -3.25 -2.56
C GLY A 16 10.58 -1.99 -2.56
N GLY A 17 11.90 -2.16 -2.61
CA GLY A 17 12.86 -1.05 -2.58
C GLY A 17 13.13 -0.51 -1.17
N PRO A 18 14.00 0.52 -1.04
CA PRO A 18 14.28 1.17 0.23
C PRO A 18 13.10 2.03 0.69
N GLU A 19 13.08 2.40 1.97
CA GLU A 19 12.12 3.38 2.47
C GLU A 19 12.49 4.79 2.00
N SER A 20 11.46 5.64 1.81
CA SER A 20 11.68 7.06 1.54
C SER A 20 11.99 7.79 2.83
N GLU A 21 13.23 8.24 2.99
CA GLU A 21 13.61 9.09 4.12
C GLU A 21 12.75 10.36 4.18
N GLY A 22 12.34 10.75 5.38
CA GLY A 22 11.50 11.92 5.64
C GLY A 22 10.01 11.75 5.29
N HIS A 23 9.64 10.82 4.42
CA HIS A 23 8.25 10.59 4.03
C HIS A 23 7.66 9.28 4.55
N SER A 24 8.49 8.29 4.86
CA SER A 24 8.09 6.98 5.42
C SER A 24 6.93 6.34 4.64
N THR A 25 7.01 6.40 3.31
CA THR A 25 5.93 6.02 2.39
C THR A 25 5.52 4.56 2.50
N GLY A 26 6.48 3.64 2.66
CA GLY A 26 6.21 2.22 2.82
C GLY A 26 5.55 1.93 4.16
N GLN A 27 6.06 2.53 5.24
CA GLN A 27 5.42 2.48 6.56
C GLN A 27 3.98 3.02 6.50
N ALA A 28 3.75 4.17 5.87
CA ALA A 28 2.42 4.75 5.72
C ALA A 28 1.48 3.84 4.92
N LEU A 29 1.96 3.23 3.83
CA LEU A 29 1.19 2.28 3.06
C LEU A 29 0.82 1.05 3.89
N LYS A 30 1.76 0.48 4.64
CA LYS A 30 1.53 -0.67 5.53
C LYS A 30 0.49 -0.34 6.61
N ALA A 31 0.63 0.83 7.23
CA ALA A 31 -0.31 1.33 8.22
C ALA A 31 -1.71 1.55 7.62
N LEU A 32 -1.81 2.06 6.38
CA LEU A 32 -3.08 2.19 5.67
C LEU A 32 -3.77 0.84 5.46
N PHE A 33 -3.04 -0.21 5.10
CA PHE A 33 -3.61 -1.55 4.99
C PHE A 33 -4.10 -2.07 6.34
N ALA A 34 -3.26 -2.00 7.37
CA ALA A 34 -3.56 -2.54 8.69
C ALA A 34 -4.68 -1.78 9.42
N HIS A 35 -4.67 -0.46 9.39
CA HIS A 35 -5.49 0.39 10.27
C HIS A 35 -6.46 1.30 9.52
N GLY A 36 -6.22 1.56 8.23
CA GLY A 36 -7.05 2.48 7.45
C GLY A 36 -6.76 3.94 7.79
N VAL A 37 -7.81 4.75 7.78
CA VAL A 37 -7.74 6.19 8.06
C VAL A 37 -8.75 6.60 9.12
N ASP A 38 -8.49 7.72 9.78
CA ASP A 38 -9.43 8.36 10.71
C ASP A 38 -10.50 9.21 9.98
N GLU A 39 -11.37 9.88 10.74
CA GLU A 39 -12.42 10.77 10.22
C GLU A 39 -11.87 11.94 9.40
N ARG A 40 -10.63 12.37 9.68
CA ARG A 40 -9.92 13.42 8.93
C ARG A 40 -9.16 12.86 7.73
N LYS A 41 -9.34 11.57 7.41
CA LYS A 41 -8.63 10.83 6.36
C LYS A 41 -7.12 10.80 6.57
N ARG A 42 -6.66 10.87 7.83
CA ARG A 42 -5.27 10.63 8.21
C ARG A 42 -5.03 9.13 8.36
N ILE A 43 -3.95 8.61 7.80
CA ILE A 43 -3.57 7.21 7.99
C ILE A 43 -3.23 6.98 9.46
N ILE A 44 -3.84 5.96 10.05
CA ILE A 44 -3.68 5.60 11.46
C ILE A 44 -2.42 4.75 11.62
N GLY A 45 -1.57 5.05 12.61
CA GLY A 45 -0.41 4.21 12.96
C GLY A 45 0.83 4.41 12.09
N THR A 46 1.02 5.59 11.49
CA THR A 46 2.23 5.95 10.74
C THR A 46 2.93 7.19 11.33
N GLU A 47 4.25 7.20 11.24
CA GLU A 47 5.14 8.30 11.62
C GLU A 47 5.41 9.26 10.45
N ALA A 48 4.83 8.99 9.27
CA ALA A 48 4.93 9.88 8.12
C ALA A 48 4.41 11.29 8.50
N PRO A 49 5.14 12.38 8.16
CA PRO A 49 4.77 13.73 8.60
C PRO A 49 3.42 14.24 8.06
N HIS A 50 3.06 13.84 6.83
CA HIS A 50 1.83 14.29 6.16
C HIS A 50 1.01 13.14 5.54
N PRO A 51 0.41 12.25 6.34
CA PRO A 51 -0.21 11.04 5.84
C PRO A 51 -1.72 11.21 5.65
N PHE A 52 -2.15 12.11 4.76
CA PHE A 52 -3.56 12.46 4.57
C PHE A 52 -4.08 12.13 3.17
N LEU A 53 -5.30 11.62 3.08
CA LEU A 53 -5.99 11.24 1.84
C LEU A 53 -7.21 12.13 1.56
N TYR A 54 -7.07 13.45 1.62
CA TYR A 54 -8.18 14.42 1.52
C TYR A 54 -9.08 14.22 0.30
N ASN A 55 -8.46 13.91 -0.85
CA ASN A 55 -9.13 13.86 -2.15
C ASN A 55 -9.88 12.54 -2.42
N LEU A 56 -9.79 11.56 -1.51
CA LEU A 56 -10.38 10.23 -1.73
C LEU A 56 -11.63 10.04 -0.86
N PRO A 57 -12.74 9.52 -1.40
CA PRO A 57 -13.87 9.11 -0.58
C PRO A 57 -13.51 7.89 0.26
N MET A 58 -14.11 7.76 1.46
CA MET A 58 -13.82 6.67 2.39
C MET A 58 -14.04 5.29 1.75
N GLU A 59 -15.09 5.16 0.95
CA GLU A 59 -15.42 3.93 0.22
C GLU A 59 -14.31 3.50 -0.74
N MET A 60 -13.61 4.44 -1.38
CA MET A 60 -12.51 4.12 -2.28
C MET A 60 -11.28 3.65 -1.50
N ILE A 61 -11.03 4.22 -0.32
CA ILE A 61 -9.95 3.79 0.58
C ILE A 61 -10.23 2.36 1.07
N GLU A 62 -11.45 2.10 1.53
CA GLU A 62 -11.86 0.77 1.98
C GLU A 62 -11.84 -0.27 0.85
N ARG A 63 -12.32 0.10 -0.34
CA ARG A 63 -12.24 -0.77 -1.52
C ARG A 63 -10.80 -1.11 -1.86
N PHE A 64 -9.89 -0.13 -1.82
CA PHE A 64 -8.46 -0.37 -2.06
C PHE A 64 -7.88 -1.40 -1.07
N ARG A 65 -8.16 -1.22 0.23
CA ARG A 65 -7.70 -2.12 1.29
C ARG A 65 -8.25 -3.55 1.13
N LYS A 66 -9.52 -3.69 0.75
CA LYS A 66 -10.18 -4.99 0.59
C LYS A 66 -9.86 -5.68 -0.74
N GLN A 67 -9.59 -4.92 -1.79
CA GLN A 67 -9.31 -5.47 -3.13
C GLN A 67 -7.94 -6.14 -3.19
N LEU A 68 -6.96 -5.61 -2.45
CA LEU A 68 -5.55 -5.99 -2.57
C LEU A 68 -5.04 -6.79 -1.39
N THR A 69 -4.17 -7.75 -1.68
CA THR A 69 -3.22 -8.31 -0.71
C THR A 69 -1.89 -7.58 -0.86
N LEU A 70 -1.40 -6.98 0.23
CA LEU A 70 -0.08 -6.34 0.28
C LEU A 70 1.00 -7.40 0.54
N ILE A 71 2.01 -7.44 -0.33
CA ILE A 71 3.21 -8.25 -0.17
C ILE A 71 4.37 -7.31 0.17
N ASP A 72 4.88 -7.40 1.39
CA ASP A 72 6.00 -6.58 1.85
C ASP A 72 7.33 -7.27 1.53
N LEU A 73 8.06 -6.70 0.58
CA LEU A 73 9.45 -7.01 0.23
C LEU A 73 10.33 -5.75 0.37
N GLN A 74 9.93 -4.80 1.21
CA GLN A 74 10.74 -3.61 1.45
C GLN A 74 12.12 -4.02 2.00
N PHE A 75 13.16 -3.31 1.58
CA PHE A 75 14.56 -3.62 1.86
C PHE A 75 15.08 -4.96 1.32
N GLN A 76 14.29 -5.71 0.55
CA GLN A 76 14.78 -6.87 -0.19
C GLN A 76 15.47 -6.38 -1.47
N GLY A 77 16.79 -6.56 -1.54
CA GLY A 77 17.62 -6.11 -2.65
C GLY A 77 17.73 -7.10 -3.81
N ASP A 78 17.27 -8.35 -3.64
CA ASP A 78 17.36 -9.38 -4.68
C ASP A 78 16.22 -9.26 -5.71
N PRO A 79 16.53 -8.99 -6.98
CA PRO A 79 15.52 -9.00 -8.05
C PRO A 79 14.85 -10.36 -8.25
N GLY A 80 15.52 -11.45 -7.86
CA GLY A 80 14.99 -12.81 -7.88
C GLY A 80 13.75 -12.96 -7.02
N LEU A 81 13.76 -12.41 -5.79
CA LEU A 81 12.61 -12.39 -4.88
C LEU A 81 11.43 -11.62 -5.45
N ILE A 82 11.66 -10.44 -6.04
CA ILE A 82 10.59 -9.66 -6.68
C ILE A 82 9.95 -10.47 -7.82
N ARG A 83 10.78 -11.08 -8.68
CA ARG A 83 10.29 -11.93 -9.77
C ARG A 83 9.47 -13.09 -9.21
N GLN A 84 9.97 -13.79 -8.20
CA GLN A 84 9.25 -14.91 -7.58
C GLN A 84 7.91 -14.47 -6.99
N ALA A 85 7.86 -13.34 -6.29
CA ALA A 85 6.62 -12.82 -5.73
C ALA A 85 5.58 -12.49 -6.81
N VAL A 86 6.01 -11.89 -7.93
CA VAL A 86 5.12 -11.66 -9.08
C VAL A 86 4.56 -12.98 -9.62
N TRP A 87 5.41 -14.01 -9.78
CA TRP A 87 4.96 -15.33 -10.22
C TRP A 87 3.97 -15.98 -9.26
N SER A 88 4.19 -15.86 -7.94
CA SER A 88 3.28 -16.40 -6.91
C SER A 88 1.94 -15.68 -6.85
N CYS A 89 1.80 -14.48 -7.42
CA CYS A 89 0.53 -13.74 -7.50
C CYS A 89 -0.35 -14.18 -8.68
N TYR A 90 0.17 -15.00 -9.59
CA TYR A 90 -0.53 -15.49 -10.78
C TYR A 90 -1.14 -16.88 -10.60
N GLN A 91 -0.62 -17.66 -9.65
CA GLN A 91 -1.11 -19.02 -9.33
C GLN A 91 -2.30 -18.97 -8.39
#